data_AF-A0A895YLF9-F1
#
_entry.id   AF-A0A895YLF9-F1
#
_cell.length_a   1.000
_cell.length_b   1.000
_cell.length_c   1.000
_cell.angle_alpha   90.00
_cell.angle_beta   90.00
_cell.angle_gamma   90.00
#
_symmetry.space_group_name_H-M   'P 1'
#
loop_
_entity.id
_entity.type
_entity.pdbx_description
1 polymer ?
#
loop_
_entity_poly.entity_id
_entity_poly.type
_entity_poly.pdbx_seq_one_letter_code
_entity_poly.pdbx_strand_id
1 'polypeptide(L)'
;MNPARLTAMRSPPTLPECRTASRLHHVVTSAGGPELVNDGVDTAPSKRISAALPRYSKTIDGPLCIQELGLAKLRATCPHLDAWLTELERRVG
;
A
#
# COMPACT_ATOMS: atom_id res chain seq x y z
N MET A 1 -0.72 -2.37 22.76
CA MET A 1 -0.53 -1.25 21.81
C MET A 1 0.48 -0.28 22.41
N ASN A 2 1.54 0.09 21.70
CA ASN A 2 2.58 0.99 22.20
C ASN A 2 2.22 2.45 21.82
N PRO A 3 2.05 3.36 22.80
CA PRO A 3 1.70 4.77 22.53
C PRO A 3 2.75 5.51 21.68
N ALA A 4 4.00 5.04 21.62
CA ALA A 4 5.04 5.63 20.77
C ALA A 4 4.78 5.46 19.27
N ARG A 5 3.96 4.48 18.86
CA ARG A 5 3.64 4.26 17.44
C ARG A 5 2.62 5.26 16.88
N LEU A 6 1.83 5.90 17.74
CA LEU A 6 0.79 6.85 17.32
C LEU A 6 1.36 8.27 17.08
N THR A 7 2.41 8.65 17.82
CA THR A 7 3.00 10.00 17.76
C THR A 7 3.90 10.21 16.52
N ALA A 8 4.41 9.14 15.91
CA ALA A 8 5.35 9.23 14.78
C ALA A 8 4.72 9.71 13.45
N MET A 9 3.40 9.81 13.36
CA MET A 9 2.68 10.16 12.12
C MET A 9 2.50 11.67 11.89
N ARG A 10 2.94 12.54 12.81
CA ARG A 10 2.79 14.01 12.69
C ARG A 10 4.09 14.79 12.48
N SER A 11 5.23 14.11 12.42
CA SER A 11 6.51 14.73 12.05
C SER A 11 6.67 14.75 10.53
N PRO A 12 7.29 15.79 9.94
CA PRO A 12 7.61 15.77 8.51
C PRO A 12 8.47 14.54 8.21
N PRO A 13 8.19 13.83 7.09
CA PRO A 13 8.93 12.62 6.76
C PRO A 13 10.41 12.95 6.69
N THR A 14 11.22 12.13 7.35
CA THR A 14 12.68 12.30 7.31
C THR A 14 13.19 12.07 5.89
N LEU A 15 14.30 12.71 5.49
CA LEU A 15 14.88 12.58 4.14
C LEU A 15 15.01 11.12 3.61
N PRO A 16 15.31 10.09 4.43
CA PRO A 16 15.29 8.68 3.99
C PRO A 16 13.91 8.17 3.59
N GLU A 17 12.84 8.63 4.26
CA GLU A 17 11.46 8.20 3.98
C GLU A 17 10.95 8.76 2.66
N CYS A 18 11.34 10.00 2.31
CA CYS A 18 11.08 10.57 0.99
C CYS A 18 11.72 9.74 -0.14
N ARG A 19 12.91 9.15 0.09
CA ARG A 19 13.57 8.28 -0.89
C ARG A 19 12.86 6.93 -1.04
N THR A 20 12.45 6.32 0.08
CA THR A 20 11.68 5.07 0.04
C THR A 20 10.34 5.25 -0.66
N ALA A 21 9.60 6.32 -0.34
CA ALA A 21 8.32 6.63 -0.98
C ALA A 21 8.49 6.85 -2.49
N SER A 22 9.50 7.63 -2.90
CA SER A 22 9.79 7.85 -4.33
C SER A 22 10.12 6.56 -5.07
N ARG A 23 10.91 5.66 -4.45
CA ARG A 23 11.26 4.37 -5.05
C ARG A 23 10.04 3.48 -5.23
N LEU A 24 9.17 3.36 -4.22
CA LEU A 24 7.95 2.56 -4.31
C LEU A 24 6.97 3.15 -5.33
N HIS A 25 6.86 4.48 -5.39
CA HIS A 25 6.05 5.15 -6.40
C HIS A 25 6.56 4.85 -7.82
N HIS A 26 7.87 4.91 -8.05
CA HIS A 26 8.46 4.58 -9.35
C HIS A 26 8.19 3.14 -9.81
N VAL A 27 8.19 2.17 -8.88
CA VAL A 27 7.81 0.78 -9.19
C VAL A 27 6.36 0.72 -9.68
N VAL A 28 5.44 1.38 -8.97
CA VAL A 28 4.01 1.39 -9.32
C VAL A 28 3.79 2.05 -10.67
N THR A 29 4.42 3.20 -10.93
CA THR A 29 4.26 3.90 -12.21
C THR A 29 4.87 3.12 -13.37
N SER A 30 6.03 2.48 -13.17
CA SER A 30 6.68 1.67 -14.20
C SER A 30 5.91 0.40 -14.55
N ALA A 31 5.17 -0.16 -13.59
CA ALA A 31 4.28 -1.31 -13.83
C ALA A 31 2.96 -0.91 -14.53
N GLY A 32 2.64 0.39 -14.63
CA GLY A 32 1.36 0.86 -15.17
C GLY A 32 0.22 0.87 -14.14
N GLY A 33 0.52 0.67 -12.86
CA GLY A 33 -0.47 0.72 -11.78
C GLY A 33 -0.20 -0.30 -10.67
N PRO A 34 -0.80 -0.13 -9.49
CA PRO A 34 -0.54 -0.98 -8.33
C PRO A 34 -0.98 -2.43 -8.54
N GLU A 35 -2.01 -2.67 -9.35
CA GLU A 35 -2.51 -4.02 -9.66
C GLU A 35 -1.56 -4.81 -10.57
N LEU A 36 -0.63 -4.13 -11.25
CA LEU A 36 0.33 -4.73 -12.17
C LEU A 36 1.71 -4.96 -11.52
N VAL A 37 1.88 -4.60 -10.24
CA VAL A 37 3.13 -4.82 -9.51
C VAL A 37 3.24 -6.30 -9.09
N ASN A 38 3.46 -7.23 -10.01
CA ASN A 38 3.63 -8.66 -9.67
C ASN A 38 4.37 -9.47 -10.76
N ASP A 39 5.69 -9.30 -10.84
CA ASP A 39 6.50 -9.92 -11.91
C ASP A 39 7.12 -11.27 -11.50
N GLY A 40 6.65 -11.88 -10.40
CA GLY A 40 7.15 -13.16 -9.89
C GLY A 40 7.36 -13.22 -8.37
N VAL A 41 7.78 -14.40 -7.88
CA VAL A 41 7.87 -14.72 -6.44
C VAL A 41 8.82 -13.77 -5.70
N ASP A 42 9.97 -13.46 -6.31
CA ASP A 42 10.99 -12.59 -5.69
C ASP A 42 10.69 -11.10 -5.85
N THR A 43 9.76 -10.75 -6.74
CA THR A 43 9.38 -9.37 -7.06
C THR A 43 7.96 -9.03 -6.61
N ALA A 44 7.28 -9.91 -5.87
CA ALA A 44 5.98 -9.64 -5.28
C ALA A 44 5.97 -8.32 -4.47
N PRO A 45 4.83 -7.59 -4.39
CA PRO A 45 4.75 -6.27 -3.75
C PRO A 45 5.41 -6.24 -2.37
N SER A 46 5.13 -7.26 -1.56
CA SER A 46 5.67 -7.33 -0.21
C SER A 46 7.18 -7.50 -0.12
N LYS A 47 7.82 -8.19 -1.07
CA LYS A 47 9.28 -8.33 -1.13
C LYS A 47 9.93 -7.00 -1.47
N ARG A 48 9.32 -6.25 -2.40
CA ARG A 48 9.75 -4.89 -2.77
C ARG A 48 9.63 -3.91 -1.60
N ILE A 49 8.52 -3.95 -0.86
CA ILE A 49 8.32 -3.10 0.32
C ILE A 49 9.31 -3.49 1.43
N SER A 50 9.46 -4.77 1.76
CA SER A 50 10.43 -5.21 2.78
C SER A 50 11.86 -4.83 2.43
N ALA A 51 12.25 -4.88 1.15
CA ALA A 51 13.58 -4.44 0.70
C ALA A 51 13.78 -2.92 0.80
N ALA A 52 12.72 -2.13 0.56
CA ALA A 52 12.77 -0.67 0.61
C ALA A 52 12.56 -0.11 2.03
N LEU A 53 11.92 -0.89 2.91
CA LEU A 53 11.53 -0.52 4.26
C LEU A 53 11.67 -1.75 5.18
N PRO A 54 12.85 -1.98 5.79
CA PRO A 54 13.10 -3.17 6.60
C PRO A 54 12.16 -3.36 7.80
N ARG A 55 11.58 -2.27 8.30
CA ARG A 55 10.61 -2.26 9.40
C ARG A 55 9.19 -2.66 9.00
N TYR A 56 8.93 -2.87 7.71
CA TYR A 56 7.61 -3.16 7.17
C TYR A 56 7.07 -4.50 7.71
N SER A 57 5.86 -4.45 8.25
CA SER A 57 5.08 -5.61 8.67
C SER A 57 3.76 -5.66 7.92
N LYS A 58 3.55 -6.73 7.15
CA LYS A 58 2.31 -6.96 6.41
C LYS A 58 1.06 -6.92 7.28
N THR A 59 1.14 -7.53 8.46
CA THR A 59 0.00 -7.73 9.35
C THR A 59 -0.39 -6.48 10.10
N ILE A 60 0.52 -5.49 10.19
CA ILE A 60 0.24 -4.23 10.86
C ILE A 60 0.13 -3.07 9.87
N ASP A 61 1.14 -2.87 9.04
CA ASP A 61 1.21 -1.70 8.18
C ASP A 61 0.22 -1.80 7.01
N GLY A 62 -0.08 -3.02 6.53
CA GLY A 62 -1.08 -3.24 5.48
C GLY A 62 -2.47 -2.69 5.87
N PRO A 63 -3.10 -3.20 6.95
CA PRO A 63 -4.38 -2.69 7.42
C PRO A 63 -4.38 -1.18 7.72
N LEU A 64 -3.30 -0.66 8.32
CA LEU A 64 -3.19 0.78 8.63
C LEU A 64 -3.16 1.63 7.36
N CYS A 65 -2.36 1.25 6.35
CA CYS A 65 -2.31 1.97 5.08
C CYS A 65 -3.67 1.97 4.37
N ILE A 66 -4.40 0.85 4.38
CA ILE A 66 -5.74 0.75 3.80
C ILE A 66 -6.73 1.65 4.54
N GLN A 67 -6.67 1.65 5.88
CA GLN A 67 -7.51 2.50 6.72
C GLN A 67 -7.25 4.00 6.48
N GLU A 68 -5.98 4.40 6.36
CA GLU A 68 -5.59 5.79 6.10
C GLU A 68 -5.94 6.26 4.67
N LEU A 69 -5.72 5.39 3.67
CA LEU A 69 -6.00 5.71 2.28
C LEU A 69 -7.52 5.81 2.03
N GLY A 70 -8.28 4.89 2.64
CA GLY A 70 -9.72 4.80 2.52
C GLY A 70 -10.19 4.11 1.24
N LEU A 71 -11.39 3.55 1.32
CA LEU A 71 -11.96 2.70 0.26
C LEU A 71 -12.18 3.44 -1.06
N ALA A 72 -12.63 4.70 -1.02
CA ALA A 72 -12.89 5.49 -2.22
C ALA A 72 -11.64 5.66 -3.10
N LYS A 73 -10.49 5.97 -2.48
CA LYS A 73 -9.21 6.11 -3.20
C LYS A 73 -8.68 4.76 -3.70
N LEU A 74 -8.87 3.69 -2.92
CA LEU A 74 -8.53 2.33 -3.34
C LEU A 74 -9.30 1.94 -4.59
N ARG A 75 -10.62 2.11 -4.61
CA ARG A 75 -11.47 1.84 -5.77
C ARG A 75 -11.07 2.66 -7.00
N ALA A 76 -10.76 3.94 -6.82
CA ALA A 76 -10.32 4.81 -7.92
C ALA A 76 -8.95 4.42 -8.52
N THR A 77 -8.07 3.79 -7.73
CA THR A 77 -6.70 3.44 -8.18
C THR A 77 -6.59 1.98 -8.63
N CYS A 78 -7.50 1.11 -8.18
CA CYS A 78 -7.49 -0.33 -8.38
C CYS A 78 -8.81 -0.78 -9.03
N PRO A 79 -8.93 -0.73 -10.37
CA PRO A 79 -10.18 -1.04 -11.07
C PRO A 79 -10.61 -2.51 -10.94
N HIS A 80 -9.68 -3.47 -10.82
CA HIS A 80 -10.08 -4.86 -10.57
C HIS A 80 -10.66 -5.04 -9.16
N LEU A 81 -10.07 -4.38 -8.15
CA LEU A 81 -10.64 -4.35 -6.80
C LEU A 81 -12.04 -3.73 -6.80
N ASP A 82 -12.21 -2.60 -7.48
CA ASP A 82 -13.50 -1.91 -7.62
C ASP A 82 -14.58 -2.80 -8.23
N ALA A 83 -14.26 -3.46 -9.34
CA ALA A 83 -15.17 -4.39 -10.01
C ALA A 83 -15.56 -5.56 -9.11
N TRP A 84 -14.60 -6.14 -8.39
CA TRP A 84 -14.85 -7.25 -7.47
C TRP A 84 -15.76 -6.83 -6.30
N LEU A 85 -15.48 -5.68 -5.68
CA LEU A 85 -16.32 -5.15 -4.59
C LEU A 85 -17.73 -4.84 -5.06
N THR A 86 -17.88 -4.21 -6.24
CA THR A 86 -19.18 -3.90 -6.83
C THR A 86 -20.02 -5.17 -7.04
N GLU A 87 -19.40 -6.26 -7.52
CA GLU A 87 -20.09 -7.54 -7.68
C GLU A 87 -20.45 -8.18 -6.34
N LEU A 88 -19.60 -8.06 -5.32
CA LEU A 88 -19.93 -8.54 -3.97
C LEU A 88 -21.10 -7.77 -3.35
N GLU A 89 -21.09 -6.45 -3.44
CA GLU A 89 -22.17 -5.57 -2.96
C GLU A 89 -23.51 -5.94 -3.62
N ARG A 90 -23.49 -6.22 -4.93
CA ARG A 90 -24.67 -6.68 -5.69
C ARG A 90 -25.20 -8.05 -5.26
N ARG A 91 -24.37 -8.91 -4.68
CA ARG A 91 -24.76 -10.26 -4.22
C ARG A 91 -25.27 -10.28 -2.79
N VAL A 92 -24.85 -9.31 -1.98
CA VAL A 92 -25.19 -9.23 -0.56
C VAL A 92 -26.37 -8.28 -0.32
N GLY A 93 -26.58 -7.30 -1.21
CA GLY A 93 -27.81 -6.51 -1.28
C GLY A 93 -28.96 -7.30 -1.90
#